data_AF-A0A949AYJ5-F1
#
_entry.id   AF-A0A949AYJ5-F1
#
_cell.length_a   1.000
_cell.length_b   1.000
_cell.length_c   1.000
_cell.angle_alpha   90.00
_cell.angle_beta   90.00
_cell.angle_gamma   90.00
#
_symmetry.space_group_name_H-M   'P 1'
#
loop_
_entity.id
_entity.type
_entity.pdbx_description
1 polymer ?
#
loop_
_entity_poly.entity_id
_entity_poly.type
_entity_poly.pdbx_seq_one_letter_code
_entity_poly.pdbx_strand_id
1 'polypeptide(L)'
;MKWDIFSNRKKERRHHRKDEIDEMIDIIEKFAPRKYRSERDAFYYNYKIMPPYIKPLFSLLQVISQRERLNEDQVVFARELFLKLKGFYDPKEKLSLVEAIEDGSLIRKFRELFLFFYDKKDFSAQEIKGWLI
;
A
#
# COMPACT_ATOMS: atom_id res chain seq x y z
N MET A 1 -23.57 17.68 30.00
CA MET A 1 -23.26 17.64 28.56
C MET A 1 -21.74 17.68 28.37
N LYS A 2 -21.09 16.56 28.02
CA LYS A 2 -19.67 16.52 27.65
C LYS A 2 -19.45 15.39 26.62
N TRP A 3 -19.69 15.68 25.35
CA TRP A 3 -19.48 14.70 24.25
C TRP A 3 -18.73 15.26 23.02
N ASP A 4 -18.20 16.49 23.04
CA ASP A 4 -17.63 17.11 21.82
C ASP A 4 -16.10 17.29 21.77
N ILE A 5 -15.35 16.97 22.83
CA ILE A 5 -13.89 17.24 22.83
C ILE A 5 -13.10 16.10 22.14
N PHE A 6 -13.60 14.86 22.20
CA PHE A 6 -12.91 13.70 21.60
C PHE A 6 -13.22 13.51 20.11
N SER A 7 -14.36 14.00 19.64
CA SER A 7 -14.79 13.89 18.24
C SER A 7 -13.97 14.82 17.32
N ASN A 8 -13.68 16.05 17.76
CA ASN A 8 -12.89 17.01 16.98
C ASN A 8 -11.45 16.54 16.73
N ARG A 9 -10.75 16.05 17.76
CA ARG A 9 -9.37 15.54 17.61
C ARG A 9 -9.27 14.38 16.62
N LYS A 10 -10.29 13.51 16.56
CA LYS A 10 -10.33 12.41 15.57
C LYS A 10 -10.55 12.92 14.15
N LYS A 11 -11.38 13.95 13.97
CA LYS A 11 -11.62 14.57 12.66
C LYS A 11 -10.37 15.29 12.14
N GLU A 12 -9.69 16.08 12.98
CA GLU A 12 -8.44 16.77 12.62
C GLU A 12 -7.35 15.80 12.20
N ARG A 13 -7.10 14.75 13.00
CA ARG A 13 -6.12 13.70 12.64
C ARG A 13 -6.45 12.98 11.34
N ARG A 14 -7.75 12.84 11.03
CA ARG A 14 -8.20 12.23 9.79
C ARG A 14 -7.97 13.15 8.59
N HIS A 15 -8.21 14.45 8.75
CA HIS A 15 -7.93 15.43 7.71
C HIS A 15 -6.43 15.44 7.40
N HIS A 16 -5.60 15.56 8.44
CA HIS A 16 -4.15 15.57 8.29
C HIS A 16 -3.63 14.32 7.55
N ARG A 17 -4.12 13.13 7.89
CA ARG A 17 -3.75 11.89 7.18
C ARG A 17 -4.17 11.86 5.71
N LYS A 18 -5.25 12.54 5.34
CA LYS A 18 -5.63 12.64 3.93
C LYS A 18 -4.66 13.55 3.19
N ASP A 19 -4.26 14.65 3.81
CA ASP A 19 -3.25 15.56 3.27
C ASP A 19 -1.92 14.80 3.10
N GLU A 20 -1.49 14.01 4.10
CA GLU A 20 -0.30 13.16 4.02
C GLU A 20 -0.41 12.07 2.91
N ILE A 21 -1.60 11.50 2.68
CA ILE A 21 -1.83 10.56 1.58
C ILE A 21 -1.66 11.27 0.23
N ASP A 22 -2.21 12.48 0.10
CA ASP A 22 -2.11 13.26 -1.15
C ASP A 22 -0.65 13.63 -1.44
N GLU A 23 0.14 13.99 -0.42
CA GLU A 23 1.59 14.18 -0.55
C GLU A 23 2.30 12.90 -1.05
N MET A 24 1.96 11.73 -0.51
CA MET A 24 2.55 10.46 -0.98
C MET A 24 2.16 10.17 -2.43
N ILE A 25 0.90 10.43 -2.81
CA ILE A 25 0.45 10.28 -4.20
C ILE A 25 1.27 11.19 -5.11
N ASP A 26 1.47 12.45 -4.75
CA ASP A 26 2.24 13.40 -5.54
C ASP A 26 3.71 12.97 -5.70
N ILE A 27 4.33 12.40 -4.67
CA ILE A 27 5.67 11.81 -4.77
C ILE A 27 5.67 10.63 -5.74
N ILE A 28 4.71 9.72 -5.61
CA ILE A 28 4.61 8.52 -6.44
C ILE A 28 4.39 8.87 -7.92
N GLU A 29 3.49 9.82 -8.21
CA GLU A 29 3.15 10.21 -9.58
C GLU A 29 4.31 10.91 -10.32
N LYS A 30 5.36 11.35 -9.61
CA LYS A 30 6.60 11.85 -10.24
C LYS A 30 7.40 10.75 -10.92
N PHE A 31 7.30 9.49 -10.46
CA PHE A 31 8.08 8.37 -11.01
C PHE A 31 7.23 7.25 -11.60
N ALA A 32 5.99 7.08 -11.16
CA ALA A 32 5.16 5.95 -11.55
C ALA A 32 4.76 6.04 -13.04
N PRO A 33 4.64 4.90 -13.74
CA PRO A 33 4.29 4.89 -15.15
C PRO A 33 2.88 5.47 -15.37
N ARG A 34 2.78 6.52 -16.21
CA ARG A 34 1.51 7.23 -16.46
C ARG A 34 0.40 6.33 -17.01
N LYS A 35 0.75 5.28 -17.76
CA LYS A 35 -0.19 4.33 -18.36
C LYS A 35 -1.01 3.53 -17.34
N TYR A 36 -0.55 3.46 -16.08
CA TYR A 36 -1.24 2.73 -15.00
C TYR A 36 -1.91 3.64 -13.97
N ARG A 37 -2.08 4.94 -14.28
CA ARG A 37 -2.67 5.89 -13.33
C ARG A 37 -4.11 5.51 -12.96
N SER A 38 -4.92 5.13 -13.94
CA SER A 38 -6.31 4.71 -13.73
C SER A 38 -6.40 3.49 -12.80
N GLU A 39 -5.47 2.54 -12.92
CA GLU A 39 -5.38 1.37 -12.07
C GLU A 39 -4.95 1.74 -10.66
N ARG A 40 -3.98 2.65 -10.49
CA ARG A 40 -3.60 3.18 -9.17
C ARG A 40 -4.77 3.90 -8.49
N ASP A 41 -5.52 4.70 -9.24
CA ASP A 41 -6.73 5.36 -8.75
C ASP A 41 -7.78 4.33 -8.28
N ALA A 42 -8.11 3.37 -9.15
CA ALA A 42 -9.16 2.38 -8.91
C ALA A 42 -8.83 1.41 -7.76
N PHE A 43 -7.60 0.90 -7.70
CA PHE A 43 -7.22 -0.15 -6.76
C PHE A 43 -6.62 0.37 -5.45
N TYR A 44 -6.15 1.63 -5.40
CA TYR A 44 -5.45 2.17 -4.23
C TYR A 44 -5.94 3.57 -3.84
N TYR A 45 -5.78 4.59 -4.68
CA TYR A 45 -5.93 5.98 -4.22
C TYR A 45 -7.36 6.33 -3.80
N ASN A 46 -8.38 5.78 -4.47
CA ASN A 46 -9.77 6.01 -4.10
C ASN A 46 -10.13 5.53 -2.69
N TYR A 47 -9.35 4.60 -2.11
CA TYR A 47 -9.56 4.17 -0.73
C TYR A 47 -9.29 5.26 0.32
N LYS A 48 -8.68 6.40 -0.04
CA LYS A 48 -8.47 7.54 0.86
C LYS A 48 -9.78 8.14 1.41
N ILE A 49 -10.91 7.90 0.74
CA ILE A 49 -12.23 8.32 1.21
C ILE A 49 -12.82 7.36 2.26
N MET A 50 -12.36 6.11 2.30
CA MET A 50 -12.88 5.03 3.15
C MET A 50 -12.17 5.02 4.51
N PRO A 51 -12.83 5.38 5.63
CA PRO A 51 -12.18 5.53 6.93
C PRO A 51 -11.33 4.33 7.40
N PRO A 52 -11.78 3.06 7.26
CA PRO A 52 -10.99 1.90 7.68
C PRO A 52 -9.66 1.74 6.93
N TYR A 53 -9.56 2.31 5.74
CA TYR A 53 -8.41 2.14 4.85
C TYR A 53 -7.43 3.30 4.93
N ILE A 54 -7.74 4.41 5.60
CA ILE A 54 -6.85 5.58 5.64
C ILE A 54 -5.48 5.21 6.22
N LYS A 55 -5.43 4.53 7.38
CA LYS A 55 -4.16 4.13 8.00
C LYS A 55 -3.41 3.06 7.16
N PRO A 56 -4.06 1.97 6.72
CA PRO A 56 -3.39 1.00 5.86
C PRO A 56 -2.90 1.58 4.54
N LEU A 57 -3.71 2.40 3.87
CA LEU A 57 -3.35 3.05 2.61
C LEU A 57 -2.13 3.96 2.79
N PHE A 58 -2.15 4.86 3.76
CA PHE A 58 -1.00 5.71 4.06
C PHE A 58 0.27 4.89 4.28
N SER A 59 0.19 3.83 5.10
CA SER A 59 1.34 2.99 5.43
C SER A 59 1.90 2.26 4.21
N LEU A 60 1.02 1.87 3.26
CA LEU A 60 1.42 1.27 2.00
C LEU A 60 2.08 2.28 1.07
N LEU A 61 1.44 3.44 0.85
CA LEU A 61 1.96 4.48 -0.04
C LEU A 61 3.30 5.05 0.45
N GLN A 62 3.49 5.14 1.77
CA GLN A 62 4.77 5.57 2.36
C GLN A 62 5.94 4.63 2.03
N VAL A 63 5.70 3.33 1.92
CA VAL A 63 6.73 2.38 1.47
C VAL A 63 6.92 2.49 -0.04
N ILE A 64 5.81 2.60 -0.79
CA ILE A 64 5.87 2.73 -2.25
C ILE A 64 6.66 3.98 -2.68
N SER A 65 6.55 5.08 -1.94
CA SER A 65 7.26 6.33 -2.29
C SER A 65 8.79 6.21 -2.17
N GLN A 66 9.31 5.20 -1.47
CA GLN A 66 10.75 4.94 -1.29
C GLN A 66 11.32 4.10 -2.44
N ARG A 67 11.11 4.56 -3.69
CA ARG A 67 11.46 3.80 -4.91
C ARG A 67 12.94 3.40 -4.96
N GLU A 68 13.83 4.21 -4.40
CA GLU A 68 15.28 4.01 -4.43
C GLU A 68 15.68 2.65 -3.83
N ARG A 69 14.97 2.24 -2.76
CA ARG A 69 15.14 0.96 -2.06
C ARG A 69 14.90 -0.26 -2.95
N LEU A 70 14.16 -0.10 -4.04
CA LEU A 70 13.96 -1.18 -5.01
C LEU A 70 15.27 -1.66 -5.62
N ASN A 71 16.29 -0.81 -5.70
CA ASN A 71 17.60 -1.15 -6.27
C ASN A 71 18.66 -1.43 -5.18
N GLU A 72 18.51 -0.87 -3.98
CA GLU A 72 19.48 -0.99 -2.89
C GLU A 72 19.28 -2.27 -2.07
N ASP A 73 18.04 -2.57 -1.66
CA ASP A 73 17.69 -3.65 -0.73
C ASP A 73 16.40 -4.37 -1.15
N GLN A 74 16.31 -4.76 -2.43
CA GLN A 74 15.08 -5.28 -3.08
C GLN A 74 14.31 -6.31 -2.24
N VAL A 75 14.98 -7.28 -1.61
CA VAL A 75 14.32 -8.33 -0.81
C VAL A 75 13.69 -7.75 0.46
N VAL A 76 14.41 -6.89 1.18
CA VAL A 76 13.91 -6.25 2.40
C VAL A 76 12.74 -5.32 2.05
N PHE A 77 12.91 -4.52 1.01
CA PHE A 77 11.86 -3.69 0.46
C PHE A 77 10.61 -4.49 0.06
N ALA A 78 10.78 -5.60 -0.66
CA ALA A 78 9.68 -6.47 -1.07
C ALA A 78 8.94 -7.07 0.13
N ARG A 79 9.66 -7.54 1.16
CA ARG A 79 9.04 -8.07 2.39
C ARG A 79 8.23 -7.00 3.11
N GLU A 80 8.79 -5.82 3.30
CA GLU A 80 8.08 -4.71 3.95
C GLU A 80 6.84 -4.31 3.16
N LEU A 81 6.98 -4.16 1.84
CA LEU A 81 5.90 -3.80 0.93
C LEU A 81 4.78 -4.84 0.95
N PHE A 82 5.11 -6.13 1.00
CA PHE A 82 4.13 -7.21 1.11
C PHE A 82 3.34 -7.14 2.43
N LEU A 83 4.01 -6.88 3.54
CA LEU A 83 3.36 -6.70 4.84
C LEU A 83 2.37 -5.52 4.83
N LYS A 84 2.75 -4.40 4.21
CA LYS A 84 1.83 -3.25 4.07
C LYS A 84 0.67 -3.59 3.13
N LEU A 85 0.92 -4.30 2.04
CA LEU A 85 -0.12 -4.71 1.11
C LEU A 85 -1.14 -5.66 1.76
N LYS A 86 -0.65 -6.63 2.55
CA LYS A 86 -1.50 -7.50 3.37
C LYS A 86 -2.36 -6.66 4.30
N GLY A 87 -1.77 -5.75 5.07
CA GLY A 87 -2.53 -4.88 5.98
C GLY A 87 -3.55 -3.99 5.27
N PHE A 88 -3.30 -3.62 4.02
CA PHE A 88 -4.24 -2.88 3.19
C PHE A 88 -5.44 -3.72 2.73
N TYR A 89 -5.22 -4.93 2.22
CA TYR A 89 -6.31 -5.80 1.74
C TYR A 89 -6.98 -6.63 2.83
N ASP A 90 -6.35 -6.75 4.00
CA ASP A 90 -6.87 -7.43 5.18
C ASP A 90 -6.80 -6.50 6.42
N PRO A 91 -7.56 -5.39 6.44
CA PRO A 91 -7.52 -4.41 7.53
C PRO A 91 -8.12 -4.95 8.85
N LYS A 92 -8.71 -6.14 8.83
CA LYS A 92 -9.23 -6.85 10.02
C LYS A 92 -8.29 -7.96 10.50
N GLU A 93 -7.12 -8.10 9.89
CA GLU A 93 -6.07 -9.06 10.25
C GLU A 93 -6.60 -10.51 10.36
N LYS A 94 -7.46 -10.90 9.41
CA LYS A 94 -8.04 -12.25 9.36
C LYS A 94 -7.05 -13.30 8.86
N LEU A 95 -6.11 -12.89 8.01
CA LEU A 95 -5.07 -13.78 7.48
C LEU A 95 -3.83 -13.70 8.38
N SER A 96 -3.28 -14.83 8.76
CA SER A 96 -1.90 -14.89 9.27
C SER A 96 -0.90 -14.55 8.16
N LEU A 97 0.36 -14.33 8.52
CA LEU A 97 1.41 -14.09 7.53
C LEU A 97 1.63 -15.33 6.63
N VAL A 98 1.62 -16.53 7.21
CA VAL A 98 1.80 -17.79 6.49
C VAL A 98 0.67 -18.00 5.47
N GLU A 99 -0.58 -17.78 5.89
CA GLU A 99 -1.73 -17.87 4.97
C GLU A 99 -1.67 -16.80 3.88
N ALA A 100 -1.22 -15.58 4.20
CA ALA A 100 -1.08 -14.51 3.23
C ALA A 100 -0.05 -14.82 2.13
N ILE A 101 1.07 -15.47 2.48
CA ILE A 101 2.11 -15.88 1.50
C ILE A 101 1.59 -16.98 0.56
N GLU A 102 0.68 -17.82 1.04
CA GLU A 102 0.03 -18.86 0.24
C GLU A 102 -1.23 -18.38 -0.49
N ASP A 103 -1.74 -17.19 -0.19
CA ASP A 103 -2.89 -16.59 -0.85
C ASP A 103 -2.54 -16.12 -2.28
N GLY A 104 -2.93 -16.90 -3.28
CA GLY A 104 -2.71 -16.59 -4.70
C GLY A 104 -3.33 -15.26 -5.16
N SER A 105 -4.43 -14.82 -4.55
CA SER A 105 -5.04 -13.52 -4.83
C SER A 105 -4.17 -12.37 -4.31
N LEU A 106 -3.62 -12.51 -3.11
CA LEU A 106 -2.71 -11.51 -2.54
C LEU A 106 -1.38 -11.47 -3.29
N ILE A 107 -0.82 -12.62 -3.67
CA ILE A 107 0.39 -12.70 -4.51
C ILE A 107 0.16 -12.03 -5.86
N ARG A 108 -1.01 -12.24 -6.48
CA ARG A 108 -1.39 -11.55 -7.72
C ARG A 108 -1.42 -10.03 -7.53
N LYS A 109 -2.07 -9.54 -6.48
CA LYS A 109 -2.11 -8.10 -6.15
C LYS A 109 -0.71 -7.53 -5.88
N PHE A 110 0.18 -8.31 -5.30
CA PHE A 110 1.57 -7.91 -5.09
C PHE A 110 2.33 -7.74 -6.41
N ARG A 111 2.11 -8.63 -7.38
CA ARG A 111 2.64 -8.47 -8.75
C ARG A 111 2.06 -7.25 -9.45
N GLU A 112 0.74 -7.06 -9.36
CA GLU A 112 0.04 -5.91 -9.92
C GLU A 112 0.56 -4.60 -9.32
N LEU A 113 0.92 -4.58 -8.04
CA LEU A 113 1.57 -3.43 -7.40
C LEU A 113 2.90 -3.11 -8.09
N PHE A 114 3.81 -4.08 -8.27
CA PHE A 114 5.07 -3.83 -8.97
C PHE A 114 4.88 -3.30 -10.39
N LEU A 115 3.87 -3.82 -11.07
CA LEU A 115 3.49 -3.35 -12.39
C LEU A 115 3.00 -1.90 -12.36
N PHE A 116 2.00 -1.59 -11.53
CA PHE A 116 1.33 -0.30 -11.55
C PHE A 116 2.22 0.84 -11.04
N PHE A 117 3.10 0.56 -10.08
CA PHE A 117 3.94 1.59 -9.44
C PHE A 117 5.34 1.67 -10.04
N TYR A 118 5.89 0.60 -10.63
CA TYR A 118 7.27 0.55 -11.11
C TYR A 118 7.46 0.01 -12.54
N ASP A 119 6.38 -0.34 -13.24
CA ASP A 119 6.42 -0.97 -14.58
C ASP A 119 7.25 -2.27 -14.65
N LYS A 120 7.33 -3.01 -13.52
CA LYS A 120 8.05 -4.29 -13.45
C LYS A 120 7.08 -5.46 -13.58
N LYS A 121 7.25 -6.29 -14.63
CA LYS A 121 6.37 -7.44 -14.95
C LYS A 121 7.01 -8.80 -14.70
N ASP A 122 8.31 -8.84 -14.52
CA ASP A 122 9.09 -10.06 -14.73
C ASP A 122 9.19 -10.98 -13.51
N PHE A 123 8.48 -10.66 -12.44
CA PHE A 123 8.51 -11.50 -11.24
C PHE A 123 7.51 -12.65 -11.35
N SER A 124 8.04 -13.86 -11.39
CA SER A 124 7.27 -15.08 -11.21
C SER A 124 6.72 -15.17 -9.78
N ALA A 125 5.65 -15.94 -9.60
CA ALA A 125 5.11 -16.21 -8.27
C ALA A 125 6.15 -16.91 -7.36
N GLN A 126 7.04 -17.71 -7.96
CA GLN A 126 8.08 -18.45 -7.25
C GLN A 126 9.19 -17.53 -6.74
N GLU A 127 9.65 -16.58 -7.57
CA GLU A 127 10.62 -15.56 -7.15
C GLU A 127 10.07 -14.71 -6.00
N ILE A 128 8.81 -14.28 -6.12
CA ILE A 128 8.13 -13.53 -5.05
C ILE A 128 8.06 -14.32 -3.76
N LYS A 129 7.62 -15.59 -3.82
CA LYS A 129 7.60 -16.45 -2.63
C LYS A 129 8.99 -16.60 -2.02
N GLY A 130 10.04 -16.74 -2.85
CA GLY A 130 11.43 -16.79 -2.40
C GLY A 130 11.89 -15.52 -1.66
N TRP A 131 11.30 -14.35 -1.94
CA TRP A 131 11.57 -13.15 -1.17
C TRP A 131 10.80 -13.08 0.15
N LEU A 132 9.68 -13.79 0.30
CA LEU A 132 8.78 -13.67 1.45
C LEU A 132 9.01 -14.72 2.54
N ILE A 133 9.76 -15.78 2.22
CA ILE A 133 10.25 -16.82 3.15
C ILE A 133 11.63 -16.39 3.65
#